data_AF-A0A8J4X1A0-F1
#
_entry.id   AF-A0A8J4X1A0-F1
#
_cell.length_a   1.000
_cell.length_b   1.000
_cell.length_c   1.000
_cell.angle_alpha   90.00
_cell.angle_beta   90.00
_cell.angle_gamma   90.00
#
_symmetry.space_group_name_H-M   'P 1'
#
loop_
_entity.id
_entity.type
_entity.pdbx_description
1 polymer ?
#
loop_
_entity_poly.entity_id
_entity_poly.type
_entity_poly.pdbx_seq_one_letter_code
_entity_poly.pdbx_strand_id
1 'polypeptide(L)'
;MLFLYSLGVLAALGAVAAQGSFPKLENIAAYKSVSVAPSEATCGTPERSTFCQAAGTQDDLLTCSQQFCIQECPYRSSTPRYTDLLDRHADACLKSESRDLRPGSETGSVSFVFRNQSACLASQAAPNLGQAGSFTITAWLKPEEASVMTVLETRSSDRLVFLLTVSEMDVRFQYSVPSGQNLSISMSTAGRVRTGEWTHVALQ
;
A
#
# COMPACT_ATOMS: atom_id res chain seq x y z
N MET A 1 -51.93 11.39 -84.08
CA MET A 1 -51.72 12.51 -83.14
C MET A 1 -52.20 12.06 -81.76
N LEU A 2 -51.29 11.48 -80.98
CA LEU A 2 -51.54 10.99 -79.62
C LEU A 2 -51.52 12.17 -78.65
N PHE A 3 -52.60 12.37 -77.87
CA PHE A 3 -52.57 13.20 -76.67
C PHE A 3 -52.57 12.27 -75.45
N LEU A 4 -51.38 12.06 -74.89
CA LEU A 4 -51.17 11.40 -73.59
C LEU A 4 -51.30 12.46 -72.49
N TYR A 5 -52.40 12.42 -71.74
CA TYR A 5 -52.54 13.21 -70.51
C TYR A 5 -51.87 12.47 -69.36
N SER A 6 -50.70 12.94 -68.94
CA SER A 6 -49.99 12.46 -67.76
C SER A 6 -50.53 13.16 -66.50
N LEU A 7 -51.19 12.40 -65.63
CA LEU A 7 -51.61 12.83 -64.30
C LEU A 7 -50.41 12.66 -63.33
N GLY A 8 -49.75 13.76 -62.95
CA GLY A 8 -48.65 13.74 -61.98
C GLY A 8 -49.18 13.93 -60.56
N VAL A 9 -49.04 12.92 -59.71
CA VAL A 9 -49.31 13.04 -58.26
C VAL A 9 -48.01 13.47 -57.57
N LEU A 10 -47.99 14.70 -57.05
CA LEU A 10 -46.93 15.17 -56.15
C LEU A 10 -47.27 14.77 -54.71
N ALA A 11 -46.53 13.81 -54.15
CA ALA A 11 -46.56 13.52 -52.73
C ALA A 11 -45.58 14.46 -52.01
N ALA A 12 -46.11 15.45 -51.30
CA ALA A 12 -45.32 16.27 -50.39
C ALA A 12 -45.08 15.50 -49.08
N LEU A 13 -43.85 15.05 -48.84
CA LEU A 13 -43.44 14.55 -47.54
C LEU A 13 -43.34 15.76 -46.59
N GLY A 14 -44.33 15.93 -45.72
CA GLY A 14 -44.29 16.93 -44.67
C GLY A 14 -43.13 16.61 -43.71
N ALA A 15 -42.27 17.60 -43.46
CA ALA A 15 -41.23 17.48 -42.44
C ALA A 15 -41.89 17.31 -41.06
N VAL A 16 -41.71 16.14 -40.45
CA VAL A 16 -42.18 15.88 -39.09
C VAL A 16 -41.24 16.65 -38.15
N ALA A 17 -41.75 17.69 -37.49
CA ALA A 17 -41.01 18.39 -36.46
C ALA A 17 -40.80 17.47 -35.24
N ALA A 18 -39.62 17.51 -34.63
CA ALA A 18 -39.33 16.75 -33.42
C ALA A 18 -40.21 17.22 -32.25
N GLN A 19 -41.30 16.51 -31.97
CA GLN A 19 -42.25 16.83 -30.89
C GLN A 19 -41.78 16.31 -29.51
N GLY A 20 -40.51 16.51 -29.18
CA GLY A 20 -39.97 16.19 -27.86
C GLY A 20 -39.51 17.44 -27.14
N SER A 21 -40.30 17.93 -26.18
CA SER A 21 -39.78 18.89 -25.20
C SER A 21 -38.89 18.12 -24.22
N PHE A 22 -37.60 18.04 -24.51
CA PHE A 22 -36.63 17.54 -23.53
C PHE A 22 -36.62 18.47 -22.32
N PRO A 23 -36.81 17.96 -21.09
CA PRO A 23 -36.65 18.77 -19.89
C PRO A 23 -35.25 19.38 -19.86
N LYS A 24 -35.12 20.56 -19.25
CA LYS A 24 -33.80 21.20 -19.07
C LYS A 24 -32.89 20.23 -18.33
N LEU A 25 -31.79 19.86 -18.98
CA LEU A 25 -30.75 19.02 -18.37
C LEU A 25 -30.07 19.86 -17.29
N GLU A 26 -30.03 19.33 -16.07
CA GLU A 26 -29.32 19.93 -14.94
C GLU A 26 -28.02 19.17 -14.71
N ASN A 27 -26.90 19.90 -14.56
CA ASN A 27 -25.62 19.30 -14.25
C ASN A 27 -25.58 18.88 -12.78
N ILE A 28 -26.05 17.68 -12.48
CA ILE A 28 -26.04 17.09 -11.13
C ILE A 28 -24.63 16.94 -10.56
N ALA A 29 -23.58 16.89 -11.40
CA ALA A 29 -22.19 16.87 -10.93
C ALA A 29 -21.74 18.22 -10.35
N ALA A 30 -22.39 19.33 -10.68
CA ALA A 30 -22.10 20.64 -10.10
C ALA A 30 -22.34 20.70 -8.58
N TYR A 31 -23.22 19.83 -8.06
CA TYR A 31 -23.57 19.77 -6.64
C TYR A 31 -22.80 18.69 -5.87
N LYS A 32 -21.91 17.95 -6.53
CA LYS A 32 -21.12 16.91 -5.88
C LYS A 32 -19.76 17.47 -5.49
N SER A 33 -19.48 17.55 -4.19
CA SER A 33 -18.15 17.94 -3.72
C SER A 33 -17.14 16.86 -4.12
N VAL A 34 -16.15 17.26 -4.91
CA VAL A 34 -14.97 16.44 -5.20
C VAL A 34 -13.94 16.78 -4.14
N SER A 35 -13.68 15.84 -3.22
CA SER A 35 -12.57 15.95 -2.28
C SER A 35 -11.46 14.98 -2.67
N VAL A 36 -10.23 15.46 -2.59
CA VAL A 36 -9.02 14.63 -2.73
C VAL A 36 -8.24 14.78 -1.44
N ALA A 37 -7.83 13.65 -0.85
CA ALA A 37 -7.07 13.62 0.38
C ALA A 37 -5.71 12.94 0.13
N PRO A 38 -4.58 13.67 0.18
CA PRO A 38 -4.45 15.13 0.35
C PRO A 38 -4.95 15.93 -0.87
N SER A 39 -5.18 17.23 -0.69
CA SER A 39 -5.64 18.15 -1.76
C SER A 39 -4.68 18.27 -2.95
N GLU A 40 -3.45 17.77 -2.77
CA GLU A 40 -2.37 17.75 -3.75
C GLU A 40 -2.23 16.38 -4.45
N ALA A 41 -3.02 15.38 -4.05
CA ALA A 41 -2.97 14.08 -4.68
C ALA A 41 -3.68 14.13 -6.04
N THR A 42 -2.95 13.82 -7.11
CA THR A 42 -3.55 13.60 -8.43
C THR A 42 -3.49 12.10 -8.71
N CYS A 43 -4.60 11.47 -9.10
CA CYS A 43 -4.68 10.00 -9.21
C CYS A 43 -4.20 9.48 -10.58
N GLY A 44 -3.71 8.24 -10.61
CA GLY A 44 -4.26 7.26 -11.56
C GLY A 44 -3.30 6.53 -12.50
N THR A 45 -2.14 7.09 -12.86
CA THR A 45 -1.19 6.41 -13.77
C THR A 45 0.26 6.72 -13.37
N PRO A 46 1.19 5.75 -13.48
CA PRO A 46 2.60 5.93 -13.10
C PRO A 46 3.39 6.81 -14.10
N GLU A 47 2.82 7.09 -15.27
CA GLU A 47 3.45 7.91 -16.31
C GLU A 47 2.96 9.38 -16.25
N ARG A 48 3.72 10.30 -16.85
CA ARG A 48 3.33 11.71 -17.00
C ARG A 48 2.04 11.78 -17.80
N SER A 49 0.94 12.15 -17.15
CA SER A 49 -0.34 12.37 -17.82
C SER A 49 -0.56 13.85 -18.13
N THR A 50 -1.29 14.10 -19.22
CA THR A 50 -1.71 15.44 -19.65
C THR A 50 -3.20 15.60 -19.38
N PHE A 51 -3.61 16.74 -18.84
CA PHE A 51 -5.01 17.10 -18.67
C PHE A 51 -5.28 18.52 -19.14
N CYS A 52 -6.53 18.83 -19.47
CA CYS A 52 -6.94 20.19 -19.78
C CYS A 52 -7.28 20.92 -18.48
N GLN A 53 -6.77 22.13 -18.32
CA GLN A 53 -7.13 22.98 -17.18
C GLN A 53 -8.63 23.28 -17.19
N ALA A 54 -9.22 23.44 -16.00
CA ALA A 54 -10.62 23.84 -15.89
C ALA A 54 -10.85 25.21 -16.56
N ALA A 55 -11.87 25.30 -17.41
CA ALA A 55 -12.22 26.53 -18.11
C ALA A 55 -12.67 27.62 -17.13
N GLY A 56 -12.02 28.78 -17.16
CA GLY A 56 -12.41 29.96 -16.39
C GLY A 56 -13.39 30.85 -17.15
N THR A 57 -13.37 30.77 -18.48
CA THR A 57 -14.22 31.54 -19.39
C THR A 57 -14.83 30.65 -20.48
N GLN A 58 -15.84 31.16 -21.18
CA GLN A 58 -16.54 30.39 -22.22
C GLN A 58 -15.65 30.09 -23.44
N ASP A 59 -14.68 30.96 -23.73
CA ASP A 59 -13.71 30.74 -24.81
C ASP A 59 -12.71 29.62 -24.45
N ASP A 60 -12.38 29.44 -23.17
CA ASP A 60 -11.53 28.33 -22.69
C ASP A 60 -12.17 26.95 -22.92
N LEU A 61 -13.49 26.87 -23.11
CA LEU A 61 -14.17 25.62 -23.46
C LEU A 61 -13.85 25.14 -24.88
N LEU A 62 -13.40 26.06 -25.75
CA LEU A 62 -13.06 25.77 -27.14
C LEU A 62 -11.57 25.44 -27.33
N THR A 63 -10.73 25.72 -26.33
CA THR A 63 -9.28 25.50 -26.37
C THR A 63 -8.77 24.77 -25.13
N CYS A 64 -8.17 23.59 -25.29
CA CYS A 64 -7.52 22.88 -24.20
C CYS A 64 -6.14 23.48 -23.92
N SER A 65 -6.02 24.28 -22.86
CA SER A 65 -4.71 24.58 -22.26
C SER A 65 -4.22 23.34 -21.52
N GLN A 66 -3.23 22.66 -22.11
CA GLN A 66 -2.68 21.43 -21.56
C GLN A 66 -1.80 21.73 -20.35
N GLN A 67 -2.07 21.05 -19.25
CA GLN A 67 -1.21 21.00 -18.07
C GLN A 67 -0.75 19.57 -17.83
N PHE A 68 0.42 19.43 -17.21
CA PHE A 68 1.01 18.14 -16.92
C PHE A 68 0.77 17.78 -15.47
N CYS A 69 0.31 16.56 -15.25
CA CYS A 69 0.34 15.94 -13.93
C CYS A 69 1.76 15.41 -13.70
N ILE A 70 2.55 16.13 -12.92
CA ILE A 70 3.85 15.67 -12.42
C ILE A 70 3.56 14.99 -11.09
N GLN A 71 3.57 13.67 -11.09
CA GLN A 71 3.31 12.83 -9.91
C GLN A 71 4.51 12.80 -8.95
N GLU A 72 5.18 13.94 -8.76
CA GLU A 72 6.16 14.10 -7.70
C GLU A 72 5.40 14.27 -6.39
N CYS A 73 5.01 13.15 -5.78
CA CYS A 73 4.55 13.15 -4.39
C CYS A 73 5.76 13.49 -3.52
N PRO A 74 5.87 14.71 -2.94
CA PRO A 74 7.09 15.15 -2.24
C PRO A 74 7.41 14.27 -1.01
N TYR A 75 6.40 13.54 -0.52
CA TYR A 75 6.47 12.65 0.63
C TYR A 75 6.45 11.15 0.29
N ARG A 76 6.46 10.76 -1.01
CA ARG A 76 6.38 9.34 -1.43
C ARG A 76 7.63 8.84 -2.19
N SER A 77 8.67 9.65 -2.35
CA SER A 77 9.78 9.31 -3.26
C SER A 77 11.05 8.76 -2.60
N SER A 78 11.06 8.56 -1.28
CA SER A 78 12.05 7.67 -0.67
C SER A 78 11.45 6.93 0.50
N THR A 79 11.33 5.62 0.41
CA THR A 79 11.24 4.80 1.61
C THR A 79 12.47 5.13 2.46
N PRO A 80 12.32 5.49 3.75
CA PRO A 80 13.47 5.67 4.61
C PRO A 80 14.32 4.40 4.56
N ARG A 81 15.65 4.56 4.53
CA ARG A 81 16.54 3.40 4.49
C ARG A 81 16.20 2.50 5.68
N TYR A 82 15.99 1.22 5.40
CA TYR A 82 15.80 0.24 6.47
C TYR A 82 17.11 0.08 7.24
N THR A 83 16.99 -0.17 8.54
CA THR A 83 18.11 -0.59 9.37
C THR A 83 18.05 -2.10 9.50
N ASP A 84 19.12 -2.79 9.11
CA ASP A 84 19.23 -4.22 9.30
C ASP A 84 19.56 -4.54 10.78
N LEU A 85 18.63 -5.25 11.43
CA LEU A 85 18.75 -5.61 12.84
C LEU A 85 19.74 -6.77 13.11
N LEU A 86 20.34 -7.37 12.09
CA LEU A 86 21.28 -8.49 12.23
C LEU A 86 22.68 -8.18 11.64
N ASP A 87 22.86 -7.06 10.93
CA ASP A 87 24.13 -6.67 10.28
C ASP A 87 25.31 -6.52 11.25
N ARG A 88 25.05 -6.18 12.52
CA ARG A 88 26.10 -6.03 13.56
C ARG A 88 26.31 -7.25 14.45
N HIS A 89 25.60 -8.36 14.21
CA HIS A 89 25.47 -9.47 15.17
C HIS A 89 26.19 -10.75 14.77
N ALA A 90 27.31 -10.63 14.04
CA ALA A 90 28.23 -11.75 13.80
C ALA A 90 29.04 -12.19 15.04
N ASP A 91 28.52 -11.93 16.25
CA ASP A 91 29.12 -12.35 17.51
C ASP A 91 28.72 -13.81 17.83
N ALA A 92 29.63 -14.51 18.53
CA ALA A 92 29.84 -15.96 18.55
C ALA A 92 28.64 -16.93 18.78
N CYS A 93 27.44 -16.44 19.08
CA CYS A 93 26.27 -17.29 19.34
C CYS A 93 25.35 -17.48 18.13
N LEU A 94 25.32 -16.52 17.18
CA LEU A 94 24.53 -16.65 15.96
C LEU A 94 25.33 -17.40 14.91
N LYS A 95 24.83 -18.57 14.52
CA LYS A 95 25.40 -19.31 13.41
C LYS A 95 24.83 -18.77 12.11
N SER A 96 25.69 -18.16 11.30
CA SER A 96 25.36 -17.83 9.92
C SER A 96 25.26 -19.10 9.07
N GLU A 97 24.29 -19.12 8.17
CA GLU A 97 24.02 -20.21 7.25
C GLU A 97 23.91 -19.65 5.83
N SER A 98 24.59 -20.28 4.87
CA SER A 98 24.66 -19.81 3.49
C SER A 98 23.94 -20.74 2.52
N ARG A 99 23.47 -21.90 2.98
CA ARG A 99 22.79 -22.90 2.13
C ARG A 99 21.28 -22.77 2.19
N ASP A 100 20.75 -22.45 3.36
CA ASP A 100 19.33 -22.31 3.58
C ASP A 100 18.96 -20.83 3.64
N LEU A 101 18.56 -20.31 2.48
CA LEU A 101 18.30 -18.91 2.26
C LEU A 101 16.85 -18.71 1.83
N ARG A 102 16.30 -17.53 2.14
CA ARG A 102 14.98 -17.14 1.64
C ARG A 102 14.93 -17.18 0.10
N PRO A 103 13.73 -17.34 -0.49
CA PRO A 103 13.55 -17.20 -1.93
C PRO A 103 14.06 -15.84 -2.45
N GLY A 104 14.74 -15.85 -3.60
CA GLY A 104 15.27 -14.65 -4.25
C GLY A 104 16.41 -13.97 -3.49
N SER A 105 17.22 -14.74 -2.75
CA SER A 105 18.42 -14.23 -2.10
C SER A 105 19.52 -13.93 -3.12
N GLU A 106 20.26 -12.84 -2.89
CA GLU A 106 21.41 -12.45 -3.72
C GLU A 106 22.64 -13.31 -3.42
N THR A 107 23.62 -13.30 -4.33
CA THR A 107 24.86 -14.05 -4.13
C THR A 107 25.65 -13.49 -2.94
N GLY A 108 26.05 -14.36 -2.01
CA GLY A 108 26.73 -13.95 -0.77
C GLY A 108 25.78 -13.62 0.39
N SER A 109 24.47 -13.74 0.21
CA SER A 109 23.50 -13.62 1.31
C SER A 109 23.70 -14.72 2.35
N VAL A 110 23.36 -14.41 3.60
CA VAL A 110 23.36 -15.36 4.72
C VAL A 110 22.03 -15.28 5.47
N SER A 111 21.62 -16.39 6.06
CA SER A 111 20.58 -16.46 7.08
C SER A 111 21.21 -16.73 8.45
N PHE A 112 20.42 -16.57 9.51
CA PHE A 112 20.87 -16.80 10.88
C PHE A 112 19.95 -17.78 11.57
N VAL A 113 20.54 -18.79 12.21
CA VAL A 113 19.78 -19.81 12.94
C VAL A 113 19.75 -19.47 14.43
N PHE A 114 18.55 -19.17 14.93
CA PHE A 114 18.29 -18.94 16.36
C PHE A 114 17.94 -20.26 17.02
N ARG A 115 18.78 -20.71 17.96
CA ARG A 115 18.51 -21.90 18.77
C ARG A 115 17.99 -21.48 20.13
N ASN A 116 17.26 -22.37 20.80
CA ASN A 116 16.82 -22.17 22.18
C ASN A 116 18.03 -22.23 23.14
N GLN A 117 18.80 -21.15 23.19
CA GLN A 117 19.93 -20.94 24.07
C GLN A 117 19.65 -19.69 24.90
N SER A 118 19.67 -19.83 26.23
CA SER A 118 19.60 -18.69 27.12
C SER A 118 20.80 -17.76 26.82
N ALA A 119 20.51 -16.48 26.58
CA ALA A 119 21.47 -15.41 26.29
C ALA A 119 22.00 -15.27 24.84
N CYS A 120 21.55 -16.07 23.85
CA CYS A 120 21.82 -15.74 22.45
C CYS A 120 20.78 -14.76 21.90
N LEU A 121 20.92 -13.49 22.28
CA LEU A 121 20.07 -12.40 21.84
C LEU A 121 20.86 -11.51 20.88
N ALA A 122 20.32 -11.28 19.68
CA ALA A 122 20.78 -10.20 18.81
C ALA A 122 20.36 -8.86 19.44
N SER A 123 21.16 -8.34 20.36
CA SER A 123 20.85 -7.07 21.03
C SER A 123 21.30 -5.88 20.19
N GLN A 124 20.36 -5.22 19.52
CA GLN A 124 20.61 -3.94 18.86
C GLN A 124 20.14 -2.76 19.70
N ALA A 125 20.84 -1.63 19.57
CA ALA A 125 20.31 -0.36 20.01
C ALA A 125 19.06 -0.04 19.15
N ALA A 126 17.88 -0.10 19.77
CA ALA A 126 16.65 0.28 19.09
C ALA A 126 16.77 1.72 18.58
N PRO A 127 16.42 2.00 17.31
CA PRO A 127 16.44 3.36 16.80
C PRO A 127 15.47 4.24 17.60
N ASN A 128 15.89 5.46 17.92
CA ASN A 128 15.01 6.40 18.61
C ASN A 128 13.96 6.94 17.62
N LEU A 129 12.71 6.54 17.80
CA LEU A 129 11.61 6.91 16.91
C LEU A 129 10.95 8.25 17.28
N GLY A 130 11.27 8.85 18.43
CA GLY A 130 10.61 10.06 18.92
C GLY A 130 9.16 9.85 19.38
N GLN A 131 8.48 10.92 19.83
CA GLN A 131 7.15 10.86 20.45
C GLN A 131 6.00 10.46 19.50
N ALA A 132 6.12 10.73 18.20
CA ALA A 132 5.13 10.39 17.18
C ALA A 132 5.71 9.42 16.13
N GLY A 133 6.73 8.66 16.54
CA GLY A 133 7.40 7.72 15.69
C GLY A 133 6.48 6.59 15.24
N SER A 134 6.57 6.24 13.97
CA SER A 134 6.03 4.99 13.44
C SER A 134 7.19 4.19 12.87
N PHE A 135 7.02 2.87 12.83
CA PHE A 135 8.02 1.98 12.28
C PHE A 135 7.32 0.79 11.62
N THR A 136 8.05 0.15 10.72
CA THR A 136 7.63 -1.11 10.13
C THR A 136 8.71 -2.13 10.45
N ILE A 137 8.31 -3.29 10.99
CA ILE A 137 9.21 -4.44 11.09
C ILE A 137 8.95 -5.33 9.89
N THR A 138 10.02 -5.69 9.20
CA THR A 138 9.98 -6.68 8.12
C THR A 138 11.05 -7.74 8.38
N ALA A 139 10.69 -9.01 8.19
CA ALA A 139 11.58 -10.13 8.36
C ALA A 139 11.18 -11.29 7.44
N TRP A 140 12.19 -12.05 7.01
CA TRP A 140 11.99 -13.40 6.50
C TRP A 140 12.23 -14.39 7.64
N LEU A 141 11.25 -15.26 7.88
CA LEU A 141 11.27 -16.23 8.97
C LEU A 141 11.06 -17.62 8.41
N LYS A 142 11.73 -18.62 8.99
CA LYS A 142 11.47 -20.02 8.72
C LYS A 142 11.39 -20.75 10.07
N PRO A 143 10.18 -20.98 10.60
CA PRO A 143 10.02 -21.76 11.83
C PRO A 143 10.59 -23.16 11.63
N GLU A 144 11.44 -23.63 12.54
CA GLU A 144 11.93 -25.03 12.52
C GLU A 144 11.04 -25.96 13.36
N GLU A 145 10.19 -25.39 14.21
CA GLU A 145 9.24 -26.10 15.05
C GLU A 145 7.89 -25.38 15.07
N ALA A 146 6.81 -26.14 15.29
CA ALA A 146 5.45 -25.62 15.45
C ALA A 146 5.25 -25.03 16.87
N SER A 147 6.10 -24.08 17.25
CA SER A 147 6.08 -23.40 18.55
C SER A 147 5.95 -21.89 18.38
N VAL A 148 5.67 -21.18 19.48
CA VAL A 148 5.64 -19.73 19.49
C VAL A 148 7.08 -19.21 19.48
N MET A 149 7.44 -18.45 18.46
CA MET A 149 8.76 -17.85 18.32
C MET A 149 8.71 -16.36 18.63
N THR A 150 9.73 -15.85 19.32
CA THR A 150 9.95 -14.42 19.50
C THR A 150 10.73 -13.86 18.32
N VAL A 151 10.17 -12.86 17.64
CA VAL A 151 10.82 -12.16 16.53
C VAL A 151 11.59 -10.94 17.04
N LEU A 152 10.96 -10.16 17.92
CA LEU A 152 11.58 -8.97 18.52
C LEU A 152 11.02 -8.74 19.91
N GLU A 153 11.91 -8.49 20.86
CA GLU A 153 11.56 -8.08 22.22
C GLU A 153 12.34 -6.81 22.55
N THR A 154 11.66 -5.83 23.13
CA THR A 154 12.30 -4.65 23.70
C THR A 154 11.89 -4.51 25.15
N ARG A 155 12.87 -4.31 26.03
CA ARG A 155 12.66 -4.05 27.45
C ARG A 155 13.37 -2.77 27.88
N SER A 156 12.82 -2.12 28.89
CA SER A 156 13.43 -0.98 29.58
C SER A 156 13.42 -1.28 31.07
N SER A 157 14.60 -1.43 31.68
CA SER A 157 14.74 -1.76 33.11
C SER A 157 13.84 -2.93 33.54
N ASP A 158 13.95 -4.06 32.83
CA ASP A 158 13.15 -5.30 32.95
C ASP A 158 11.66 -5.22 32.63
N ARG A 159 11.11 -4.00 32.44
CA ARG A 159 9.75 -3.80 31.97
C ARG A 159 9.68 -4.07 30.47
N LEU A 160 8.70 -4.87 30.06
CA LEU A 160 8.37 -5.03 28.65
C LEU A 160 8.01 -3.66 28.04
N VAL A 161 8.56 -3.35 26.88
CA VAL A 161 8.12 -2.19 26.07
C VAL A 161 7.23 -2.71 24.96
N PHE A 162 7.72 -3.68 24.18
CA PHE A 162 6.90 -4.48 23.29
C PHE A 162 7.53 -5.85 23.02
N LEU A 163 6.71 -6.81 22.62
CA LEU A 163 7.06 -8.17 22.24
C LEU A 163 6.26 -8.56 20.98
N LEU A 164 6.98 -8.99 19.94
CA LEU A 164 6.41 -9.56 18.73
C LEU A 164 6.69 -11.07 18.72
N THR A 165 5.63 -11.87 18.72
CA THR A 165 5.71 -13.33 18.55
C THR A 165 4.96 -13.79 17.30
N VAL A 166 5.43 -14.90 16.73
CA VAL A 166 4.85 -15.54 15.55
C VAL A 166 4.77 -17.04 15.79
N SER A 167 3.66 -17.65 15.39
CA SER A 167 3.45 -19.09 15.34
C SER A 167 2.71 -19.48 14.05
N GLU A 168 2.44 -20.77 13.85
CA GLU A 168 1.55 -21.23 12.77
C GLU A 168 0.08 -20.78 12.95
N MET A 169 -0.31 -20.38 14.17
CA MET A 169 -1.70 -20.06 14.51
C MET A 169 -1.96 -18.56 14.53
N ASP A 170 -1.06 -17.78 15.12
CA ASP A 170 -1.16 -16.34 15.23
C ASP A 170 0.19 -15.59 15.24
N VAL A 171 0.14 -14.33 14.80
CA VAL A 171 1.09 -13.29 15.16
C VAL A 171 0.50 -12.49 16.32
N ARG A 172 1.30 -12.20 17.34
CA ARG A 172 0.89 -11.41 18.50
C ARG A 172 1.88 -10.29 18.75
N PHE A 173 1.35 -9.07 18.87
CA PHE A 173 2.10 -7.88 19.26
C PHE A 173 1.61 -7.39 20.62
N GLN A 174 2.46 -7.52 21.63
CA GLN A 174 2.21 -7.02 22.98
C GLN A 174 3.00 -5.75 23.20
N TYR A 175 2.43 -4.74 23.83
CA TYR A 175 3.12 -3.48 24.09
C TYR A 175 2.60 -2.80 25.35
N SER A 176 3.45 -2.02 25.99
CA SER A 176 3.11 -1.24 27.18
C SER A 176 2.86 0.21 26.81
N VAL A 177 1.78 0.79 27.33
CA VAL A 177 1.47 2.21 27.18
C VAL A 177 1.97 3.01 28.38
N PRO A 178 2.15 4.35 28.27
CA PRO A 178 2.67 5.18 29.36
C PRO A 178 1.90 5.09 30.69
N SER A 179 0.61 4.73 30.65
CA SER A 179 -0.20 4.47 31.85
C SER A 179 0.22 3.22 32.63
N GLY A 180 1.15 2.41 32.11
CA GLY A 180 1.60 1.16 32.71
C GLY A 180 0.74 -0.06 32.34
N GLN A 181 -0.33 0.12 31.57
CA GLN A 181 -1.12 -0.98 31.05
C GLN A 181 -0.39 -1.71 29.91
N ASN A 182 -0.52 -3.04 29.87
CA ASN A 182 -0.07 -3.85 28.75
C ASN A 182 -1.25 -4.14 27.83
N LEU A 183 -1.09 -3.87 26.54
CA LEU A 183 -2.05 -4.14 25.48
C LEU A 183 -1.51 -5.25 24.58
N SER A 184 -2.42 -5.94 23.89
CA SER A 184 -2.08 -7.01 22.96
C SER A 184 -2.97 -6.93 21.74
N ILE A 185 -2.37 -7.08 20.57
CA ILE A 185 -3.05 -7.22 19.28
C ILE A 185 -2.64 -8.60 18.73
N SER A 186 -3.59 -9.35 18.19
CA SER A 186 -3.31 -10.64 17.56
C SER A 186 -4.00 -10.76 16.21
N MET A 187 -3.39 -11.52 15.32
CA MET A 187 -3.91 -11.83 13.99
C MET A 187 -3.60 -13.28 13.66
N SER A 188 -4.55 -13.99 13.04
CA SER A 188 -4.33 -15.39 12.69
C SER A 188 -3.34 -15.55 11.53
N THR A 189 -2.42 -16.50 11.68
CA THR A 189 -1.48 -16.95 10.65
C THR A 189 -1.80 -18.34 10.12
N ALA A 190 -2.97 -18.90 10.49
CA ALA A 190 -3.37 -20.26 10.11
C ALA A 190 -3.25 -20.48 8.60
N GLY A 191 -2.43 -21.46 8.22
CA GLY A 191 -2.16 -21.83 6.83
C GLY A 191 -1.23 -20.89 6.06
N ARG A 192 -0.76 -19.78 6.67
CA ARG A 192 0.13 -18.76 6.07
C ARG A 192 1.58 -18.87 6.56
N VAL A 193 1.78 -19.21 7.82
CA VAL A 193 3.10 -19.51 8.40
C VAL A 193 3.17 -21.02 8.63
N ARG A 194 4.23 -21.65 8.14
CA ARG A 194 4.42 -23.11 8.23
C ARG A 194 5.83 -23.45 8.66
N THR A 195 5.95 -24.52 9.43
CA THR A 195 7.24 -25.11 9.80
C THR A 195 8.01 -25.54 8.55
N GLY A 196 9.30 -25.20 8.49
CA GLY A 196 10.21 -25.54 7.40
C GLY A 196 10.08 -24.67 6.15
N GLU A 197 9.17 -23.69 6.11
CA GLU A 197 8.93 -22.83 4.94
C GLU A 197 9.27 -21.36 5.22
N TRP A 198 10.06 -20.76 4.32
CA TRP A 198 10.39 -19.34 4.38
C TRP A 198 9.15 -18.48 4.14
N THR A 199 8.82 -17.64 5.12
CA THR A 199 7.68 -16.74 5.08
C THR A 199 8.14 -15.30 5.30
N HIS A 200 7.70 -14.39 4.43
CA HIS A 200 7.92 -12.97 4.62
C HIS A 200 6.82 -12.38 5.50
N VAL A 201 7.22 -11.65 6.55
CA VAL A 201 6.31 -10.96 7.46
C VAL A 201 6.64 -9.48 7.45
N ALA A 202 5.60 -8.64 7.41
CA ALA A 202 5.69 -7.20 7.59
C ALA A 202 4.60 -6.73 8.54
N LEU A 203 4.97 -5.95 9.54
CA LEU A 203 4.07 -5.35 10.53
C LEU A 203 4.31 -3.84 10.55
N GLN A 204 3.24 -3.05 10.45
CA GLN A 204 3.24 -1.58 10.44
C GLN A 204 2.27 -1.06 11.49
#